data_AF-A0A530ARM0-F1
#
_entry.id   AF-A0A530ARM0-F1
#
_cell.length_a   1.000
_cell.length_b   1.000
_cell.length_c   1.000
_cell.angle_alpha   90.00
_cell.angle_beta   90.00
_cell.angle_gamma   90.00
#
_symmetry.space_group_name_H-M   'P 1'
#
loop_
_entity.id
_entity.type
_entity.pdbx_description
1 polymer ?
#
loop_
_entity_poly.entity_id
_entity_poly.type
_entity_poly.pdbx_seq_one_letter_code
_entity_poly.pdbx_strand_id
1 'polypeptide(L)'
;TYTIEGSYPTARFWTLYAADQSLGVIDTGKPRQAALQSYEVLRRPDNSVVISVGNRPAPGNWLLTGGSGKMYFVLTFYDTPIASSTGLSDVTLPRILKAGCNA
;
A
#
# COMPACT_ATOMS: atom_id res chain seq x y z
N THR A 1 -2.57 0.53 14.10
CA THR A 1 -1.68 0.96 12.99
C THR A 1 -1.17 -0.27 12.28
N TYR A 2 -0.87 -0.14 10.99
CA TYR A 2 -0.31 -1.21 10.18
C TYR A 2 0.98 -0.73 9.50
N THR A 3 1.80 -1.68 9.11
CA THR A 3 2.96 -1.45 8.25
C THR A 3 2.83 -2.34 7.03
N ILE A 4 3.00 -1.76 5.85
CA ILE A 4 3.11 -2.52 4.61
C ILE A 4 4.59 -2.51 4.23
N GLU A 5 5.22 -3.67 4.17
CA GLU A 5 6.66 -3.76 3.94
C GLU A 5 7.06 -4.87 2.98
N GLY A 6 8.12 -4.60 2.22
CA GLY A 6 8.80 -5.58 1.39
C GLY A 6 8.94 -5.14 -0.06
N SER A 7 9.19 -6.12 -0.92
CA SER A 7 9.33 -5.93 -2.35
C SER A 7 7.97 -5.80 -3.01
N TYR A 8 7.92 -4.94 -4.03
CA TYR A 8 6.77 -4.83 -4.92
C TYR A 8 7.14 -5.54 -6.22
N PRO A 9 6.25 -6.36 -6.79
CA PRO A 9 6.47 -6.94 -8.10
C PRO A 9 6.84 -5.90 -9.16
N THR A 10 7.57 -6.37 -10.18
CA THR A 10 7.93 -5.53 -11.32
C THR A 10 6.67 -5.03 -12.02
N ALA A 11 6.59 -3.72 -12.16
CA ALA A 11 5.56 -3.00 -12.90
C ALA A 11 6.14 -1.65 -13.31
N ARG A 12 5.67 -1.08 -14.42
CA ARG A 12 6.05 0.28 -14.80
C ARG A 12 5.58 1.31 -13.77
N PHE A 13 4.39 1.10 -13.22
CA PHE A 13 3.78 1.97 -12.24
C PHE A 13 2.86 1.18 -11.32
N TRP A 14 2.70 1.62 -10.07
CA TRP A 14 1.69 1.08 -9.17
C TRP A 14 1.08 2.15 -8.26
N THR A 15 -0.14 1.90 -7.81
CA THR A 15 -0.86 2.70 -6.81
C THR A 15 -1.28 1.84 -5.63
N LEU A 16 -1.36 2.45 -4.45
CA LEU A 16 -1.81 1.82 -3.22
C LEU A 16 -2.78 2.73 -2.48
N TYR A 17 -3.95 2.24 -2.12
CA TYR A 17 -4.89 2.96 -1.26
C TYR A 17 -5.57 2.02 -0.25
N ALA A 18 -6.11 2.62 0.80
CA ALA A 18 -6.95 1.92 1.78
C ALA A 18 -8.41 1.98 1.34
N ALA A 19 -9.11 0.85 1.41
CA ALA A 19 -10.46 0.69 0.91
C ALA A 19 -11.39 0.05 1.95
N ASP A 20 -12.68 0.35 1.83
CA ASP A 20 -13.74 -0.30 2.61
C ASP A 20 -14.17 -1.65 2.00
N GLN A 21 -15.24 -2.24 2.53
CA GLN A 21 -15.76 -3.54 2.05
C GLN A 21 -16.30 -3.50 0.61
N SER A 22 -16.64 -2.33 0.09
CA SER A 22 -17.04 -2.14 -1.31
C SER A 22 -15.85 -2.01 -2.26
N LEU A 23 -14.62 -2.07 -1.72
CA LEU A 23 -13.37 -1.73 -2.40
C LEU A 23 -13.29 -0.26 -2.86
N GLY A 24 -14.19 0.60 -2.37
CA GLY A 24 -14.10 2.04 -2.52
C GLY A 24 -13.03 2.63 -1.60
N VAL A 25 -12.39 3.72 -2.03
CA VAL A 25 -11.39 4.45 -1.24
C VAL A 25 -12.02 4.89 0.09
N ILE A 26 -11.33 4.65 1.21
CA ILE A 26 -11.74 5.15 2.52
C ILE A 26 -11.73 6.69 2.51
N ASP A 27 -12.87 7.30 2.80
CA ASP A 27 -12.94 8.74 3.01
C ASP A 27 -12.24 9.12 4.32
N THR A 28 -11.28 10.04 4.22
CA THR A 28 -10.49 10.53 5.34
C THR A 28 -10.90 11.94 5.79
N GLY A 29 -11.91 12.54 5.15
CA GLY A 29 -12.33 13.93 5.36
C GLY A 29 -11.27 14.95 4.92
N LYS A 30 -10.30 14.53 4.09
CA LYS A 30 -9.25 15.40 3.54
C LYS A 30 -9.49 15.67 2.05
N PRO A 31 -9.12 16.85 1.52
CA PRO A 31 -9.32 17.17 0.11
C PRO A 31 -8.61 16.23 -0.86
N ARG A 32 -7.46 15.68 -0.46
CA ARG A 32 -6.70 14.71 -1.26
C ARG A 32 -7.00 13.30 -0.76
N GLN A 33 -7.35 12.42 -1.69
CA GLN A 33 -7.51 11.00 -1.40
C GLN A 33 -6.20 10.43 -0.83
N ALA A 34 -6.33 9.61 0.19
CA ALA A 34 -5.20 8.91 0.80
C ALA A 34 -4.79 7.73 -0.10
N ALA A 35 -3.85 8.01 -1.00
CA ALA A 35 -3.26 7.03 -1.89
C ALA A 35 -1.77 7.32 -2.08
N LEU A 36 -1.00 6.27 -2.33
CA LEU A 36 0.42 6.33 -2.66
C LEU A 36 0.67 5.82 -4.08
N GLN A 37 1.73 6.31 -4.71
CA GLN A 37 2.18 5.81 -6.02
C GLN A 37 3.69 5.53 -6.11
N SER A 38 4.07 4.66 -7.04
CA SER A 38 5.42 4.07 -7.13
C SER A 38 6.61 5.04 -7.30
N TYR A 39 6.39 6.24 -7.84
CA TYR A 39 7.37 7.30 -8.08
C TYR A 39 7.50 8.30 -6.92
N GLU A 40 6.52 8.41 -6.02
CA GLU A 40 6.64 9.26 -4.82
C GLU A 40 7.16 8.50 -3.61
N VAL A 41 7.12 7.16 -3.63
CA VAL A 41 7.58 6.40 -2.47
C VAL A 41 9.09 6.41 -2.33
N LEU A 42 9.53 6.58 -1.09
CA LEU A 42 10.90 6.41 -0.67
C LEU A 42 11.22 4.92 -0.56
N ARG A 43 12.23 4.49 -1.31
CA ARG A 43 12.72 3.11 -1.33
C ARG A 43 13.93 2.97 -0.43
N ARG A 44 14.07 1.80 0.18
CA ARG A 44 15.29 1.38 0.87
C ARG A 44 16.37 1.01 -0.16
N PRO A 45 17.64 0.89 0.26
CA PRO A 45 18.74 0.50 -0.63
C PRO A 45 18.54 -0.86 -1.32
N ASP A 46 17.80 -1.78 -0.69
CA ASP A 46 17.43 -3.09 -1.24
C ASP A 46 16.19 -3.04 -2.16
N ASN A 47 15.76 -1.83 -2.54
CA ASN A 47 14.56 -1.55 -3.34
C ASN A 47 13.22 -1.90 -2.67
N SER A 48 13.23 -2.37 -1.42
CA SER A 48 12.00 -2.58 -0.64
C SER A 48 11.36 -1.24 -0.26
N VAL A 49 10.07 -1.26 0.00
CA VAL A 49 9.30 -0.09 0.46
C VAL A 49 8.69 -0.44 1.80
N VAL A 50 8.68 0.53 2.72
CA VAL A 50 7.97 0.45 4.00
C VAL A 50 7.02 1.61 4.12
N ILE A 51 5.75 1.31 4.36
CA ILE A 51 4.64 2.25 4.41
C ILE A 51 4.00 2.14 5.77
N SER A 52 4.02 3.23 6.53
CA SER A 52 3.26 3.35 7.76
C SER A 52 1.81 3.68 7.44
N VAL A 53 0.88 2.92 8.00
CA VAL A 53 -0.56 3.11 7.79
C VAL A 53 -1.24 3.45 9.11
N GLY A 54 -1.85 4.63 9.17
CA GLY A 54 -2.54 5.10 10.37
C GLY A 54 -3.15 6.49 10.24
N ASN A 55 -3.85 6.91 11.28
CA ASN A 55 -4.44 8.24 11.40
C ASN A 55 -3.45 9.31 11.91
N ARG A 56 -2.26 8.91 12.36
CA ARG A 56 -1.18 9.81 12.77
C ARG A 56 -0.14 9.94 11.66
N PRO A 57 0.28 11.16 11.31
CA PRO A 57 1.39 11.38 10.38
C PRO A 57 2.64 10.61 10.81
N ALA A 58 3.31 9.99 9.83
CA ALA A 58 4.58 9.31 10.02
C ALA A 58 5.60 9.79 8.98
N PRO A 59 6.90 9.80 9.30
CA PRO A 59 7.92 10.18 8.34
C PRO A 59 8.03 9.16 7.20
N GLY A 60 8.48 9.65 6.04
CA GLY A 60 8.67 8.83 4.84
C GLY A 60 7.35 8.45 4.17
N ASN A 61 7.19 7.17 3.82
CA ASN A 61 5.95 6.71 3.20
C ASN A 61 4.88 6.54 4.27
N TRP A 62 3.85 7.37 4.18
CA TRP A 62 2.71 7.32 5.09
C TRP A 62 1.40 7.33 4.31
N LEU A 63 0.54 6.37 4.62
CA LEU A 63 -0.81 6.26 4.09
C LEU A 63 -1.80 6.58 5.21
N LEU A 64 -2.47 7.73 5.08
CA LEU A 64 -3.54 8.10 5.99
C LEU A 64 -4.68 7.09 5.90
N THR A 65 -5.10 6.56 7.04
CA THR A 65 -6.34 5.79 7.15
C THR A 65 -7.14 6.26 8.36
N GLY A 66 -8.45 6.08 8.30
CA GLY A 66 -9.40 6.46 9.34
C GLY A 66 -10.53 5.46 9.47
N GLY A 67 -11.46 5.76 10.38
CA GLY A 67 -12.64 4.93 10.61
C GLY A 67 -12.38 3.67 11.44
N SER A 68 -13.39 2.82 11.51
CA SER A 68 -13.37 1.54 12.22
C SER A 68 -14.00 0.46 11.36
N GLY A 69 -13.59 -0.80 11.58
CA GLY A 69 -14.10 -1.94 10.83
C GLY A 69 -13.06 -2.59 9.92
N LYS A 70 -13.53 -3.48 9.03
CA LYS A 70 -12.66 -4.16 8.07
C LYS A 70 -12.19 -3.16 7.01
N MET A 71 -10.91 -3.24 6.70
CA MET A 71 -10.24 -2.42 5.69
C MET A 71 -9.45 -3.34 4.78
N TYR A 72 -9.35 -2.95 3.52
CA TYR A 72 -8.58 -3.60 2.48
C TYR A 72 -7.48 -2.65 2.01
N PHE A 73 -6.38 -3.21 1.53
CA PHE A 73 -5.36 -2.46 0.80
C PHE A 73 -5.42 -2.88 -0.65
N VAL A 74 -5.71 -1.92 -1.52
CA VAL A 74 -5.81 -2.17 -2.96
C VAL A 74 -4.52 -1.69 -3.60
N LEU A 75 -3.76 -2.66 -4.12
CA LEU A 75 -2.50 -2.45 -4.82
C LEU A 75 -2.69 -2.77 -6.30
N THR A 76 -2.63 -1.75 -7.15
CA THR A 76 -2.84 -1.89 -8.59
C THR A 76 -1.51 -1.74 -9.31
N PHE A 77 -1.17 -2.71 -10.16
CA PHE A 77 0.02 -2.68 -11.01
C PHE A 77 -0.36 -2.36 -12.45
N TYR A 78 0.36 -1.45 -13.06
CA TYR A 78 0.19 -1.05 -14.46
C TYR A 78 1.39 -1.54 -15.25
N ASP A 79 1.12 -2.17 -16.40
CA ASP A 79 2.16 -2.71 -17.29
C ASP A 79 3.10 -3.65 -16.51
N THR A 80 2.54 -4.77 -16.04
CA THR A 80 3.23 -5.78 -15.24
C THR A 80 3.24 -7.14 -15.94
N PRO A 81 4.38 -7.86 -15.97
CA PRO A 81 4.45 -9.21 -16.51
C PRO A 81 3.63 -10.24 -15.69
N ILE A 82 3.20 -9.89 -14.46
CA ILE A 82 2.32 -10.76 -13.65
C ILE A 82 1.01 -11.06 -14.38
N ALA A 83 0.50 -10.12 -15.17
CA ALA A 83 -0.76 -10.30 -15.90
C ALA A 83 -0.63 -11.17 -17.15
N SER A 84 0.60 -11.46 -17.61
CA SER A 84 0.86 -11.98 -18.96
C SER A 84 1.34 -13.44 -19.02
N SER A 85 1.83 -14.04 -17.92
CA SER A 85 2.49 -15.35 -18.01
C SER A 85 1.74 -16.46 -17.27
N THR A 86 1.43 -17.51 -18.03
CA THR A 86 1.12 -18.86 -17.58
C THR A 86 2.32 -19.42 -16.82
N GLY A 87 2.43 -19.12 -15.53
CA GLY A 87 3.57 -19.53 -14.71
C GLY A 87 3.70 -18.73 -13.42
N LEU A 88 2.62 -18.58 -12.65
CA LEU A 88 2.74 -18.11 -11.28
C LEU A 88 3.42 -19.21 -10.45
N SER A 89 4.67 -19.01 -10.10
CA SER A 89 5.21 -19.72 -8.94
C SER A 89 5.82 -18.78 -7.90
N ASP A 90 6.29 -17.58 -8.25
CA ASP A 90 6.93 -16.70 -7.26
C ASP A 90 6.58 -15.21 -7.40
N VAL A 91 5.29 -14.85 -7.32
CA VAL A 91 4.91 -13.44 -7.12
C VAL A 91 5.02 -13.11 -5.62
N THR A 92 6.05 -12.38 -5.24
CA THR A 92 6.21 -11.87 -3.87
C THR A 92 5.50 -10.53 -3.73
N LEU A 93 4.45 -10.49 -2.91
CA LEU A 93 3.76 -9.26 -2.52
C LEU A 93 4.32 -8.71 -1.20
N PRO A 94 4.20 -7.39 -0.96
CA PRO A 94 4.55 -6.82 0.33
C PRO A 94 3.62 -7.38 1.42
N ARG A 95 4.17 -7.55 2.63
CA ARG A 95 3.44 -8.07 3.77
C ARG A 95 2.72 -6.94 4.50
N ILE A 96 1.57 -7.24 5.08
CA ILE A 96 0.84 -6.36 5.98
C ILE A 96 1.10 -6.83 7.42
N LEU A 97 1.75 -5.99 8.21
CA LEU A 97 2.04 -6.24 9.62
C LEU A 97 1.20 -5.35 10.51
N LYS A 98 0.71 -5.89 11.62
CA LYS A 98 0.05 -5.08 12.65
C LYS A 98 1.14 -4.42 13.51
N ALA A 99 1.23 -3.09 13.45
CA ALA A 99 2.26 -2.32 14.15
C ALA A 99 1.89 -2.00 15.61
N GLY A 100 0.70 -2.39 16.06
CA GLY A 100 0.18 -2.16 17.42
C GLY A 100 -1.03 -1.22 17.45
N CYS A 101 -1.56 -0.99 18.65
CA CYS A 101 -2.55 0.06 18.92
C CYS A 101 -1.81 1.22 19.59
N ASN A 102 -1.79 2.40 18.96
CA ASN A 102 -1.21 3.64 19.50
C ASN A 102 0.33 3.80 19.47
N ALA A 103 0.97 3.59 18.31
CA ALA A 103 2.21 4.33 18.05
C ALA A 103 1.89 5.79 17.71
#